data_AF-A0AA39MHS6-F1
#
_entry.id   AF-A0AA39MHS6-F1
#
_cell.length_a   1.000
_cell.length_b   1.000
_cell.length_c   1.000
_cell.angle_alpha   90.00
_cell.angle_beta   90.00
_cell.angle_gamma   90.00
#
_symmetry.space_group_name_H-M   'P 1'
#
loop_
_entity.id
_entity.type
_entity.pdbx_description
1 polymer ?
#
loop_
_entity_poly.entity_id
_entity_poly.type
_entity_poly.pdbx_seq_one_letter_code
_entity_poly.pdbx_strand_id
1 'polypeptide(L)'
;MPKVDTKSGDAETSFTVSNQGEIKKLTTTLIGRGIGKDVQELTITFSTADHQEKSKRGELIAELLKRTPNLVTLNLNFSGHLDTYSDCLGEKLMTALCSLKNLENFSQNATTSARTDFGQYSLMKLVSSWPNLRTLYLAGDTNGSEGCSTIPPARCALESVTFERCMSNFEKLSPMFPGSANSLKSFEAWTMGIKEIDAVLRHVLPSIESIHIGGCNHPSKDFILGELSNAPRLQFINLNGDTDTGGTTRKAFAEALNREHSFPSLRRLSYPGERGTYKTGRGRNVRVHEYENVGAKELEAAAKKKDVWAELVSRDLEYKVEGAQRRAGFAAMGRRGYW
;
A
#
# COMPACT_ATOMS: atom_id res chain seq x y z
N MET A 1 3.10 -52.68 -24.16
CA MET A 1 2.17 -51.98 -23.24
C MET A 1 1.89 -50.60 -23.81
N PRO A 2 0.63 -50.14 -23.76
CA PRO A 2 0.08 -49.16 -24.67
C PRO A 2 0.50 -47.72 -24.35
N LYS A 3 0.46 -46.88 -25.39
CA LYS A 3 0.55 -45.41 -25.34
C LYS A 3 -0.49 -44.89 -24.33
N VAL A 4 -0.03 -44.12 -23.35
CA VAL A 4 -0.92 -43.29 -22.54
C VAL A 4 -1.11 -41.99 -23.31
N ASP A 5 -2.26 -41.86 -23.96
CA ASP A 5 -2.81 -40.58 -24.39
C ASP A 5 -3.10 -39.74 -23.14
N THR A 6 -2.22 -38.82 -22.77
CA THR A 6 -2.57 -37.75 -21.82
C THR A 6 -3.31 -36.64 -22.56
N LYS A 7 -4.62 -36.83 -22.72
CA LYS A 7 -5.58 -35.73 -22.82
C LYS A 7 -6.13 -35.43 -21.42
N SER A 8 -5.62 -34.38 -20.80
CA SER A 8 -6.32 -33.52 -19.83
C SER A 8 -5.53 -32.21 -19.78
N GLY A 9 -5.93 -31.11 -20.40
CA GLY A 9 -7.29 -30.62 -20.62
C GLY A 9 -7.59 -29.39 -19.74
N ASP A 10 -6.74 -29.10 -18.75
CA ASP A 10 -6.83 -27.87 -17.99
C ASP A 10 -5.97 -26.80 -18.69
N ALA A 11 -6.64 -25.83 -19.29
CA ALA A 11 -5.96 -24.64 -19.78
C ALA A 11 -5.39 -23.90 -18.57
N GLU A 12 -4.07 -23.78 -18.50
CA GLU A 12 -3.38 -23.00 -17.48
C GLU A 12 -3.89 -21.54 -17.53
N THR A 13 -4.52 -21.08 -16.45
CA THR A 13 -5.13 -19.73 -16.35
C THR A 13 -4.28 -18.76 -15.53
N SER A 14 -3.17 -19.23 -14.95
CA SER A 14 -2.27 -18.46 -14.08
C SER A 14 -0.84 -18.56 -14.60
N PHE A 15 -0.17 -17.41 -14.75
CA PHE A 15 1.21 -17.37 -15.29
C PHE A 15 2.12 -16.50 -14.43
N THR A 16 3.38 -16.91 -14.33
CA THR A 16 4.47 -16.09 -13.75
C THR A 16 5.58 -15.90 -14.78
N VAL A 17 6.00 -14.64 -14.97
CA VAL A 17 7.11 -14.27 -15.86
C VAL A 17 8.08 -13.33 -15.15
N SER A 18 9.37 -13.51 -15.40
CA SER A 18 10.47 -12.90 -14.62
C SER A 18 11.45 -12.07 -15.48
N ASN A 19 11.36 -12.16 -16.81
CA ASN A 19 12.23 -11.44 -17.72
C ASN A 19 11.56 -11.15 -19.07
N GLN A 20 12.20 -10.29 -19.89
CA GLN A 20 11.67 -9.87 -21.19
C GLN A 20 11.52 -11.02 -22.19
N GLY A 21 12.41 -12.02 -22.14
CA GLY A 21 12.34 -13.19 -23.02
C GLY A 21 11.12 -14.05 -22.72
N GLU A 22 10.83 -14.25 -21.43
CA GLU A 22 9.64 -14.97 -20.97
C GLU A 22 8.34 -14.26 -21.35
N ILE A 23 8.28 -12.93 -21.24
CA ILE A 23 7.11 -12.16 -21.68
C ILE A 23 6.87 -12.34 -23.18
N LYS A 24 7.92 -12.21 -24.00
CA LYS A 24 7.81 -12.42 -25.45
C LYS A 24 7.33 -13.83 -25.77
N LYS A 25 7.92 -14.85 -25.12
CA LYS A 25 7.54 -16.25 -25.29
C LYS A 25 6.08 -16.50 -24.90
N LEU A 26 5.64 -15.95 -23.76
CA LEU A 26 4.26 -16.07 -23.31
C LEU A 26 3.31 -15.38 -24.29
N THR A 27 3.60 -14.14 -24.69
CA THR A 27 2.80 -13.41 -25.70
C THR A 27 2.66 -14.20 -27.00
N THR A 28 3.76 -14.74 -27.55
CA THR A 28 3.71 -15.59 -28.75
C THR A 28 2.89 -16.85 -28.53
N THR A 29 3.00 -17.47 -27.35
CA THR A 29 2.24 -18.68 -26.99
C THR A 29 0.74 -18.40 -26.91
N LEU A 30 0.35 -17.31 -26.25
CA LEU A 30 -1.06 -16.90 -26.12
C LEU A 30 -1.66 -16.56 -27.48
N ILE A 31 -0.90 -15.93 -28.38
CA ILE A 31 -1.32 -15.68 -29.76
C ILE A 31 -1.49 -16.99 -30.53
N GLY A 32 -0.48 -17.87 -30.50
CA GLY A 32 -0.50 -19.11 -31.27
C GLY A 32 -1.57 -20.11 -30.81
N ARG A 33 -1.94 -20.08 -29.53
CA ARG A 33 -2.96 -20.97 -28.95
C ARG A 33 -4.35 -20.33 -28.86
N GLY A 34 -4.46 -19.00 -28.97
CA GLY A 34 -5.75 -18.30 -28.82
C GLY A 34 -6.33 -18.29 -27.40
N ILE A 35 -5.57 -18.73 -26.40
CA ILE A 35 -6.04 -18.92 -25.00
C ILE A 35 -5.88 -17.70 -24.11
N GLY A 36 -5.45 -16.56 -24.66
CA GLY A 36 -5.18 -15.36 -23.86
C GLY A 36 -6.38 -14.87 -23.03
N LYS A 37 -7.60 -15.09 -23.53
CA LYS A 37 -8.85 -14.73 -22.83
C LYS A 37 -9.16 -15.61 -21.62
N ASP A 38 -8.54 -16.78 -21.53
CA ASP A 38 -8.76 -17.74 -20.44
C ASP A 38 -7.82 -17.44 -19.26
N VAL A 39 -6.82 -16.56 -19.46
CA VAL A 39 -5.90 -16.14 -18.40
C VAL A 39 -6.62 -15.24 -17.40
N GLN A 40 -6.63 -15.65 -16.14
CA GLN A 40 -7.26 -14.96 -15.01
C GLN A 40 -6.24 -14.36 -14.05
N GLU A 41 -5.03 -14.93 -13.98
CA GLU A 41 -4.01 -14.49 -13.04
C GLU A 41 -2.67 -14.30 -13.74
N LEU A 42 -2.00 -13.20 -13.41
CA LEU A 42 -0.69 -12.91 -13.98
C LEU A 42 0.22 -12.28 -12.93
N THR A 43 1.39 -12.88 -12.75
CA THR A 43 2.49 -12.32 -11.97
C THR A 43 3.64 -11.98 -12.89
N ILE A 44 4.03 -10.71 -12.90
CA ILE A 44 5.15 -10.20 -13.70
C ILE A 44 6.19 -9.66 -12.74
N THR A 45 7.39 -10.21 -12.79
CA THR A 45 8.52 -9.79 -11.96
C THR A 45 9.65 -9.26 -12.83
N PHE A 46 10.25 -8.15 -12.42
CA PHE A 46 11.47 -7.62 -13.02
C PHE A 46 12.44 -7.17 -11.96
N SER A 47 13.67 -7.66 -12.05
CA SER A 47 14.82 -6.98 -11.46
C SER A 47 15.13 -5.74 -12.29
N THR A 48 14.91 -4.58 -11.71
CA THR A 48 15.18 -3.29 -12.33
C THR A 48 16.33 -2.62 -11.60
N ALA A 49 17.25 -2.07 -12.38
CA ALA A 49 18.26 -1.15 -11.92
C ALA A 49 17.84 0.27 -12.31
N ASP A 50 18.13 1.22 -11.44
CA ASP A 50 17.82 2.64 -11.60
C ASP A 50 18.73 3.23 -12.70
N HIS A 51 18.25 3.20 -13.94
CA HIS A 51 18.96 3.74 -15.11
C HIS A 51 18.14 4.89 -15.70
N GLN A 52 18.74 6.08 -15.86
CA GLN A 52 18.03 7.26 -16.39
C GLN A 52 17.49 7.09 -17.83
N GLU A 53 17.84 5.99 -18.51
CA GLU A 53 17.37 5.69 -19.86
C GLU A 53 15.93 5.17 -19.90
N LYS A 54 15.27 5.39 -21.04
CA LYS A 54 13.92 4.88 -21.31
C LYS A 54 13.91 3.35 -21.31
N SER A 55 13.04 2.76 -20.52
CA SER A 55 12.82 1.32 -20.43
C SER A 55 11.79 0.85 -21.47
N LYS A 56 12.10 -0.24 -22.19
CA LYS A 56 11.15 -0.90 -23.11
C LYS A 56 10.19 -1.88 -22.41
N ARG A 57 10.34 -2.08 -21.09
CA ARG A 57 9.60 -3.08 -20.33
C ARG A 57 8.11 -2.76 -20.27
N GLY A 58 7.74 -1.49 -20.08
CA GLY A 58 6.34 -1.07 -20.04
C GLY A 58 5.58 -1.44 -21.31
N GLU A 59 6.20 -1.28 -22.49
CA GLU A 59 5.59 -1.67 -23.76
C GLU A 59 5.37 -3.17 -23.89
N LEU A 60 6.36 -3.99 -23.47
CA LEU A 60 6.24 -5.45 -23.49
C LEU A 60 5.12 -5.95 -22.56
N ILE A 61 4.99 -5.35 -21.37
CA ILE A 61 3.91 -5.66 -20.44
C ILE A 61 2.57 -5.26 -21.06
N ALA A 62 2.48 -4.07 -21.66
CA ALA A 62 1.25 -3.60 -22.30
C ALA A 62 0.78 -4.54 -23.42
N GLU A 63 1.72 -5.07 -24.23
CA GLU A 63 1.40 -6.06 -25.27
C GLU A 63 0.85 -7.36 -24.69
N LEU A 64 1.45 -7.85 -23.59
CA LEU A 64 0.97 -9.04 -22.90
C LEU A 64 -0.44 -8.83 -22.32
N LEU A 65 -0.66 -7.70 -21.63
CA LEU A 65 -1.96 -7.38 -21.02
C LEU A 65 -3.10 -7.26 -22.04
N LYS A 66 -2.82 -6.76 -23.25
CA LYS A 66 -3.79 -6.75 -24.36
C LYS A 66 -4.24 -8.16 -24.78
N ARG A 67 -3.44 -9.19 -24.49
CA ARG A 67 -3.77 -10.59 -24.77
C ARG A 67 -4.50 -11.26 -23.62
N THR A 68 -4.46 -10.68 -22.42
CA THR A 68 -5.09 -11.21 -21.20
C THR A 68 -6.16 -10.23 -20.68
N PRO A 69 -7.25 -9.97 -21.43
CA PRO A 69 -8.22 -8.94 -21.07
C PRO A 69 -9.09 -9.29 -19.85
N ASN A 70 -9.16 -10.57 -19.48
CA ASN A 70 -10.04 -11.10 -18.43
C ASN A 70 -9.32 -11.32 -17.09
N LEU A 71 -8.16 -10.69 -16.88
CA LEU A 71 -7.44 -10.79 -15.62
C LEU A 71 -8.31 -10.36 -14.44
N VAL A 72 -8.31 -11.20 -13.42
CA VAL A 72 -8.90 -10.98 -12.10
C VAL A 72 -7.82 -10.58 -11.10
N THR A 73 -6.62 -11.16 -11.24
CA THR A 73 -5.46 -10.87 -10.37
C THR A 73 -4.24 -10.47 -11.19
N LEU A 74 -3.63 -9.34 -10.82
CA LEU A 74 -2.38 -8.86 -11.42
C LEU A 74 -1.37 -8.47 -10.34
N ASN A 75 -0.22 -9.14 -10.36
CA ASN A 75 0.92 -8.81 -9.53
C ASN A 75 2.05 -8.23 -10.40
N LEU A 76 2.43 -6.98 -10.18
CA LEU A 76 3.56 -6.32 -10.82
C LEU A 76 4.68 -6.11 -9.82
N ASN A 77 5.71 -6.95 -9.90
CA ASN A 77 6.84 -6.90 -9.00
C ASN A 77 8.02 -6.22 -9.70
N PHE A 78 8.31 -4.96 -9.39
CA PHE A 78 9.42 -4.22 -9.98
C PHE A 78 9.88 -3.09 -9.06
N SER A 79 11.14 -2.69 -9.19
CA SER A 79 11.66 -1.44 -8.64
C SER A 79 11.90 -0.39 -9.75
N GLY A 80 12.20 0.88 -9.47
CA GLY A 80 12.50 1.87 -10.54
C GLY A 80 11.35 2.10 -11.54
N HIS A 81 11.66 2.59 -12.75
CA HIS A 81 10.66 2.85 -13.80
C HIS A 81 10.55 1.77 -14.86
N LEU A 82 9.33 1.57 -15.37
CA LEU A 82 9.02 0.68 -16.50
C LEU A 82 9.06 1.40 -17.85
N ASP A 83 8.91 2.73 -17.86
CA ASP A 83 9.08 3.60 -19.04
C ASP A 83 10.14 4.69 -18.82
N THR A 84 9.87 5.74 -18.04
CA THR A 84 10.85 6.81 -17.75
C THR A 84 10.85 7.18 -16.27
N TYR A 85 11.90 7.88 -15.80
CA TYR A 85 11.97 8.32 -14.41
C TYR A 85 10.80 9.26 -14.03
N SER A 86 10.36 10.12 -14.94
CA SER A 86 9.23 11.05 -14.72
C SER A 86 7.85 10.44 -14.95
N ASP A 87 7.77 9.33 -15.70
CA ASP A 87 6.55 8.58 -15.97
C ASP A 87 6.87 7.08 -15.86
N CYS A 88 6.66 6.54 -14.66
CA CYS A 88 7.04 5.17 -14.33
C CYS A 88 6.38 4.14 -15.25
N LEU A 89 5.11 4.34 -15.62
CA LEU A 89 4.35 3.36 -16.39
C LEU A 89 4.40 3.66 -17.89
N GLY A 90 4.39 4.94 -18.29
CA GLY A 90 4.25 5.32 -19.68
C GLY A 90 2.81 5.16 -20.18
N GLU A 91 2.47 5.89 -21.25
CA GLU A 91 1.12 5.94 -21.82
C GLU A 91 0.58 4.56 -22.25
N LYS A 92 1.42 3.75 -22.92
CA LYS A 92 1.02 2.44 -23.46
C LYS A 92 0.63 1.46 -22.35
N LEU A 93 1.45 1.37 -21.29
CA LEU A 93 1.17 0.48 -20.16
C LEU A 93 -0.01 1.00 -19.34
N MET A 94 -0.06 2.31 -19.07
CA MET A 94 -1.20 2.94 -18.39
C MET A 94 -2.52 2.61 -19.09
N THR A 95 -2.56 2.75 -20.42
CA THR A 95 -3.75 2.43 -21.23
C THR A 95 -4.13 0.95 -21.14
N ALA A 96 -3.14 0.05 -21.23
CA ALA A 96 -3.39 -1.39 -21.12
C ALA A 96 -3.92 -1.76 -19.72
N LEU A 97 -3.33 -1.23 -18.66
CA LEU A 97 -3.78 -1.45 -17.28
C LEU A 97 -5.20 -0.94 -17.06
N CYS A 98 -5.51 0.29 -17.49
CA CYS A 98 -6.86 0.85 -17.39
C CYS A 98 -7.93 0.04 -18.15
N SER A 99 -7.54 -0.79 -19.11
CA SER A 99 -8.46 -1.64 -19.87
C SER A 99 -8.89 -2.92 -19.15
N LEU A 100 -8.21 -3.32 -18.07
CA LEU A 100 -8.49 -4.53 -17.29
C LEU A 100 -9.73 -4.34 -16.39
N LYS A 101 -10.93 -4.40 -16.97
CA LYS A 101 -12.19 -4.10 -16.24
C LYS A 101 -12.61 -5.15 -15.22
N ASN A 102 -12.11 -6.39 -15.36
CA ASN A 102 -12.42 -7.51 -14.47
C ASN A 102 -11.46 -7.63 -13.28
N LEU A 103 -10.49 -6.72 -13.16
CA LEU A 103 -9.46 -6.81 -12.12
C LEU A 103 -10.09 -6.61 -10.73
N GLU A 104 -9.91 -7.61 -9.86
CA GLU A 104 -10.36 -7.60 -8.47
C GLU A 104 -9.18 -7.43 -7.51
N ASN A 105 -8.00 -7.95 -7.88
CA ASN A 105 -6.80 -7.90 -7.04
C ASN A 105 -5.63 -7.30 -7.80
N PHE A 106 -5.09 -6.20 -7.30
CA PHE A 106 -3.88 -5.59 -7.82
C PHE A 106 -2.82 -5.49 -6.73
N SER A 107 -1.62 -5.99 -7.04
CA SER A 107 -0.45 -5.80 -6.20
C SER A 107 0.69 -5.23 -7.02
N GLN A 108 1.31 -4.16 -6.55
CA GLN A 108 2.64 -3.78 -6.97
C GLN A 108 3.61 -3.94 -5.81
N ASN A 109 4.61 -4.82 -5.99
CA ASN A 109 5.64 -5.07 -5.00
C ASN A 109 6.98 -4.51 -5.48
N ALA A 110 7.69 -3.75 -4.65
CA ALA A 110 9.06 -3.38 -4.97
C ALA A 110 10.01 -4.56 -4.69
N THR A 111 10.69 -5.04 -5.73
CA THR A 111 11.55 -6.24 -5.68
C THR A 111 12.92 -6.01 -5.04
N THR A 112 13.41 -4.77 -5.00
CA THR A 112 14.76 -4.42 -4.52
C THR A 112 14.77 -3.09 -3.74
N SER A 113 15.97 -2.67 -3.33
CA SER A 113 16.29 -1.41 -2.65
C SER A 113 16.03 -0.14 -3.45
N ALA A 114 15.82 -0.22 -4.77
CA ALA A 114 15.66 0.97 -5.61
C ALA A 114 14.26 1.59 -5.42
N ARG A 115 14.22 2.93 -5.39
CA ARG A 115 12.99 3.72 -5.28
C ARG A 115 12.08 3.44 -6.48
N THR A 116 10.79 3.29 -6.24
CA THR A 116 9.78 3.17 -7.30
C THR A 116 8.84 4.36 -7.16
N ASP A 117 8.94 5.30 -8.08
CA ASP A 117 8.05 6.47 -8.14
C ASP A 117 6.81 6.08 -8.95
N PHE A 118 5.88 5.34 -8.34
CA PHE A 118 4.65 4.92 -9.00
C PHE A 118 3.78 6.14 -9.38
N GLY A 119 3.80 7.15 -8.51
CA GLY A 119 3.16 8.46 -8.72
C GLY A 119 1.67 8.47 -8.39
N GLN A 120 1.23 9.59 -7.78
CA GLN A 120 -0.14 9.79 -7.32
C GLN A 120 -1.17 9.69 -8.45
N TYR A 121 -0.88 10.37 -9.57
CA TYR A 121 -1.76 10.40 -10.75
C TYR A 121 -1.99 8.98 -11.29
N SER A 122 -0.93 8.18 -11.41
CA SER A 122 -1.00 6.80 -11.89
C SER A 122 -1.90 5.96 -11.00
N LEU A 123 -1.67 6.01 -9.69
CA LEU A 123 -2.47 5.26 -8.72
C LEU A 123 -3.96 5.63 -8.81
N MET A 124 -4.28 6.92 -8.78
CA MET A 124 -5.66 7.39 -8.83
C MET A 124 -6.33 7.00 -10.15
N LYS A 125 -5.63 7.16 -11.29
CA LYS A 125 -6.18 6.85 -12.61
C LYS A 125 -6.48 5.36 -12.76
N LEU A 126 -5.59 4.51 -12.26
CA LEU A 126 -5.76 3.06 -12.30
C LEU A 126 -6.93 2.61 -11.43
N VAL A 127 -6.97 3.03 -10.17
CA VAL A 127 -8.05 2.66 -9.23
C VAL A 127 -9.41 3.17 -9.71
N SER A 128 -9.49 4.38 -10.26
CA SER A 128 -10.72 4.89 -10.89
C SER A 128 -11.13 4.14 -12.16
N SER A 129 -10.22 3.38 -12.79
CA SER A 129 -10.49 2.63 -14.01
C SER A 129 -10.93 1.18 -13.77
N TRP A 130 -10.79 0.66 -12.54
CA TRP A 130 -11.03 -0.74 -12.18
C TRP A 130 -12.29 -0.89 -11.32
N PRO A 131 -13.49 -1.01 -11.92
CA PRO A 131 -14.76 -0.99 -11.17
C PRO A 131 -14.93 -2.15 -10.19
N ASN A 132 -14.27 -3.29 -10.44
CA ASN A 132 -14.39 -4.51 -9.65
C ASN A 132 -13.29 -4.67 -8.60
N LEU A 133 -12.37 -3.70 -8.47
CA LEU A 133 -11.24 -3.80 -7.56
C LEU A 133 -11.68 -3.95 -6.10
N ARG A 134 -11.16 -5.00 -5.44
CA ARG A 134 -11.39 -5.35 -4.02
C ARG A 134 -10.13 -5.21 -3.20
N THR A 135 -8.99 -5.66 -3.72
CA THR A 135 -7.74 -5.67 -2.98
C THR A 135 -6.70 -4.84 -3.71
N LEU A 136 -6.10 -3.90 -2.98
CA LEU A 136 -5.02 -3.06 -3.46
C LEU A 136 -3.80 -3.18 -2.55
N TYR A 137 -2.69 -3.65 -3.09
CA TYR A 137 -1.38 -3.58 -2.46
C TYR A 137 -0.46 -2.71 -3.33
N LEU A 138 0.19 -1.71 -2.73
CA LEU A 138 1.15 -0.86 -3.42
C LEU A 138 2.38 -0.64 -2.56
N ALA A 139 3.55 -0.94 -3.11
CA ALA A 139 4.83 -0.73 -2.47
C ALA A 139 5.72 0.21 -3.27
N GLY A 140 5.75 1.48 -2.86
CA GLY A 140 6.50 2.50 -3.57
C GLY A 140 6.08 3.91 -3.21
N ASP A 141 6.86 4.85 -3.73
CA ASP A 141 6.61 6.26 -3.60
C ASP A 141 5.46 6.67 -4.54
N THR A 142 4.52 7.44 -4.00
CA THR A 142 3.38 8.00 -4.73
C THR A 142 3.48 9.52 -4.88
N ASN A 143 4.57 10.12 -4.44
CA ASN A 143 4.83 11.53 -4.59
C ASN A 143 4.95 11.85 -6.08
N GLY A 144 4.30 12.92 -6.54
CA GLY A 144 4.18 13.17 -7.98
C GLY A 144 3.03 14.09 -8.35
N SER A 145 2.98 14.42 -9.64
CA SER A 145 2.47 15.69 -10.18
C SER A 145 0.99 16.00 -9.96
N GLU A 146 0.72 17.29 -10.05
CA GLU A 146 -0.60 17.90 -10.17
C GLU A 146 -1.35 17.40 -11.42
N GLY A 147 -2.68 17.41 -11.37
CA GLY A 147 -3.56 16.91 -12.45
C GLY A 147 -4.61 15.90 -12.00
N CYS A 148 -4.57 15.45 -10.74
CA CYS A 148 -5.54 14.50 -10.20
C CYS A 148 -6.98 15.06 -10.12
N SER A 149 -7.17 16.38 -10.20
CA SER A 149 -8.48 17.04 -10.20
C SER A 149 -9.37 16.62 -11.39
N THR A 150 -8.78 16.11 -12.47
CA THR A 150 -9.50 15.64 -13.66
C THR A 150 -9.89 14.16 -13.57
N ILE A 151 -9.34 13.42 -12.61
CA ILE A 151 -9.62 11.99 -12.44
C ILE A 151 -10.94 11.86 -11.67
N PRO A 152 -11.95 11.14 -12.20
CA PRO A 152 -13.18 10.92 -11.46
C PRO A 152 -12.90 10.11 -10.18
N PRO A 153 -13.67 10.32 -9.09
CA PRO A 153 -13.57 9.48 -7.91
C PRO A 153 -13.76 8.01 -8.25
N ALA A 154 -13.05 7.14 -7.53
CA ALA A 154 -13.16 5.72 -7.75
C ALA A 154 -14.53 5.19 -7.29
N ARG A 155 -15.07 4.25 -8.07
CA ARG A 155 -16.38 3.61 -7.81
C ARG A 155 -16.25 2.16 -7.34
N CYS A 156 -15.04 1.63 -7.29
CA CYS A 156 -14.79 0.30 -6.78
C CYS A 156 -15.10 0.21 -5.29
N ALA A 157 -15.46 -0.99 -4.84
CA ALA A 157 -15.71 -1.28 -3.44
C ALA A 157 -14.54 -2.13 -2.90
N LEU A 158 -13.45 -1.43 -2.57
CA LEU A 158 -12.27 -1.98 -1.95
C LEU A 158 -12.65 -2.61 -0.61
N GLU A 159 -12.05 -3.76 -0.31
CA GLU A 159 -12.20 -4.51 0.92
C GLU A 159 -10.93 -4.45 1.77
N SER A 160 -9.77 -4.41 1.10
CA SER A 160 -8.46 -4.28 1.75
C SER A 160 -7.51 -3.39 0.95
N VAL A 161 -6.84 -2.48 1.65
CA VAL A 161 -5.80 -1.61 1.07
C VAL A 161 -4.55 -1.68 1.93
N THR A 162 -3.41 -1.91 1.27
CA THR A 162 -2.09 -1.87 1.89
C THR A 162 -1.16 -0.95 1.11
N PHE A 163 -0.66 0.07 1.78
CA PHE A 163 0.37 0.97 1.29
C PHE A 163 1.67 0.72 2.02
N GLU A 164 2.69 0.25 1.31
CA GLU A 164 4.04 0.09 1.82
C GLU A 164 4.94 1.20 1.28
N ARG A 165 5.70 1.89 2.16
CA ARG A 165 6.63 2.97 1.77
C ARG A 165 5.95 4.14 1.04
N CYS A 166 4.70 4.41 1.41
CA CYS A 166 3.90 5.43 0.75
C CYS A 166 4.28 6.82 1.24
N MET A 167 4.87 7.61 0.35
CA MET A 167 5.12 9.04 0.52
C MET A 167 4.02 9.79 -0.23
N SER A 168 2.86 9.99 0.41
CA SER A 168 1.73 10.71 -0.19
C SER A 168 1.13 11.74 0.74
N ASN A 169 0.36 12.63 0.15
CA ASN A 169 -0.66 13.38 0.86
C ASN A 169 -1.99 12.60 0.76
N PHE A 170 -2.40 11.97 1.86
CA PHE A 170 -3.63 11.17 1.91
C PHE A 170 -4.91 11.99 1.64
N GLU A 171 -4.89 13.31 1.85
CA GLU A 171 -5.95 14.21 1.41
C GLU A 171 -6.18 14.11 -0.11
N LYS A 172 -5.10 14.00 -0.88
CA LYS A 172 -5.16 13.89 -2.33
C LYS A 172 -5.50 12.47 -2.81
N LEU A 173 -5.22 11.44 -1.99
CA LEU A 173 -5.64 10.05 -2.27
C LEU A 173 -7.08 9.77 -1.83
N SER A 174 -7.68 10.64 -1.02
CA SER A 174 -9.06 10.48 -0.53
C SER A 174 -10.11 10.17 -1.61
N PRO A 175 -10.04 10.70 -2.85
CA PRO A 175 -11.04 10.39 -3.89
C PRO A 175 -11.05 8.92 -4.36
N MET A 176 -10.09 8.09 -3.93
CA MET A 176 -10.08 6.64 -4.20
C MET A 176 -11.06 5.85 -3.33
N PHE A 177 -11.52 6.41 -2.21
CA PHE A 177 -12.24 5.69 -1.16
C PHE A 177 -13.77 5.86 -1.10
N PRO A 178 -14.43 6.86 -1.72
CA PRO A 178 -15.88 7.02 -1.60
C PRO A 178 -16.69 5.78 -1.99
N GLY A 179 -16.30 5.08 -3.07
CA GLY A 179 -16.96 3.84 -3.50
C GLY A 179 -16.83 2.67 -2.51
N SER A 180 -15.92 2.79 -1.53
CA SER A 180 -15.58 1.73 -0.58
C SER A 180 -16.14 1.97 0.83
N ALA A 181 -17.02 2.97 1.00
CA ALA A 181 -17.56 3.37 2.30
C ALA A 181 -18.22 2.24 3.09
N ASN A 182 -18.81 1.27 2.39
CA ASN A 182 -19.51 0.12 2.98
C ASN A 182 -18.77 -1.22 2.81
N SER A 183 -17.56 -1.21 2.24
CA SER A 183 -16.82 -2.44 1.91
C SER A 183 -15.43 -2.52 2.52
N LEU A 184 -14.76 -1.39 2.78
CA LEU A 184 -13.36 -1.42 3.22
C LEU A 184 -13.26 -1.86 4.67
N LYS A 185 -12.76 -3.08 4.89
CA LYS A 185 -12.61 -3.68 6.21
C LYS A 185 -11.20 -3.50 6.77
N SER A 186 -10.19 -3.48 5.91
CA SER A 186 -8.79 -3.39 6.32
C SER A 186 -8.04 -2.26 5.61
N PHE A 187 -7.39 -1.41 6.39
CA PHE A 187 -6.51 -0.36 5.89
C PHE A 187 -5.16 -0.44 6.59
N GLU A 188 -4.11 -0.72 5.82
CA GLU A 188 -2.73 -0.73 6.28
C GLU A 188 -1.90 0.30 5.53
N ALA A 189 -1.16 1.14 6.25
CA ALA A 189 -0.30 2.16 5.65
C ALA A 189 1.01 2.31 6.43
N TRP A 190 2.12 2.11 5.72
CA TRP A 190 3.50 2.36 6.16
C TRP A 190 4.01 3.61 5.47
N THR A 191 3.97 4.73 6.18
CA THR A 191 3.99 6.02 5.52
C THR A 191 5.23 6.84 5.87
N MET A 192 5.64 7.68 4.93
CA MET A 192 6.67 8.71 5.14
C MET A 192 6.16 10.08 4.66
N GLY A 193 4.84 10.26 4.67
CA GLY A 193 4.17 11.44 4.14
C GLY A 193 4.12 12.59 5.15
N ILE A 194 3.47 13.66 4.69
CA ILE A 194 3.15 14.86 5.46
C ILE A 194 1.63 14.88 5.72
N LYS A 195 1.21 15.34 6.90
CA LYS A 195 -0.19 15.44 7.38
C LYS A 195 -0.85 14.15 7.88
N GLU A 196 -2.09 14.28 8.34
CA GLU A 196 -2.92 13.23 8.90
C GLU A 196 -3.66 12.43 7.82
N ILE A 197 -4.06 11.21 8.17
CA ILE A 197 -4.75 10.28 7.25
C ILE A 197 -6.29 10.44 7.26
N ASP A 198 -6.81 11.41 8.01
CA ASP A 198 -8.24 11.55 8.30
C ASP A 198 -9.10 11.56 7.05
N ALA A 199 -8.67 12.25 5.99
CA ALA A 199 -9.43 12.38 4.76
C ALA A 199 -9.77 11.03 4.11
N VAL A 200 -8.87 10.04 4.21
CA VAL A 200 -9.13 8.68 3.75
C VAL A 200 -10.07 7.95 4.71
N LEU A 201 -9.74 7.97 6.01
CA LEU A 201 -10.49 7.21 7.01
C LEU A 201 -11.95 7.66 7.13
N ARG A 202 -12.23 8.97 6.99
CA ARG A 202 -13.60 9.52 6.99
C ARG A 202 -14.53 8.81 6.01
N HIS A 203 -14.04 8.46 4.81
CA HIS A 203 -14.85 7.80 3.80
C HIS A 203 -15.27 6.38 4.20
N VAL A 204 -14.52 5.71 5.08
CA VAL A 204 -14.62 4.26 5.33
C VAL A 204 -15.00 3.92 6.77
N LEU A 205 -15.21 4.92 7.63
CA LEU A 205 -15.69 4.74 9.01
C LEU A 205 -16.87 3.75 9.15
N PRO A 206 -17.88 3.71 8.25
CA PRO A 206 -19.01 2.81 8.42
C PRO A 206 -18.65 1.32 8.33
N SER A 207 -17.59 0.96 7.61
CA SER A 207 -17.23 -0.44 7.32
C SER A 207 -15.89 -0.89 7.88
N ILE A 208 -15.00 0.04 8.26
CA ILE A 208 -13.65 -0.29 8.68
C ILE A 208 -13.63 -1.14 9.96
N GLU A 209 -12.90 -2.26 9.91
CA GLU A 209 -12.73 -3.22 11.01
C GLU A 209 -11.31 -3.19 11.56
N SER A 210 -10.32 -2.89 10.72
CA SER A 210 -8.90 -2.95 11.06
C SER A 210 -8.15 -1.77 10.45
N ILE A 211 -7.42 -1.03 11.29
CA ILE A 211 -6.53 0.04 10.88
C ILE A 211 -5.12 -0.26 11.38
N HIS A 212 -4.15 -0.28 10.47
CA HIS A 212 -2.74 -0.41 10.79
C HIS A 212 -1.96 0.76 10.19
N ILE A 213 -1.36 1.57 11.05
CA ILE A 213 -0.58 2.72 10.62
C ILE A 213 0.81 2.64 11.22
N GLY A 214 1.82 2.69 10.35
CA GLY A 214 3.21 2.80 10.74
C GLY A 214 3.89 3.98 10.04
N GLY A 215 5.01 4.45 10.60
CA GLY A 215 5.78 5.56 10.03
C GLY A 215 5.30 6.94 10.46
N CYS A 216 5.15 7.89 9.54
CA CYS A 216 5.04 9.32 9.89
C CYS A 216 3.61 9.89 9.97
N ASN A 217 2.64 9.26 9.29
CA ASN A 217 1.27 9.77 9.28
C ASN A 217 0.47 9.12 10.43
N HIS A 218 -0.52 9.84 10.94
CA HIS A 218 -1.40 9.37 12.01
C HIS A 218 -2.77 10.06 11.87
N PRO A 219 -3.84 9.53 12.49
CA PRO A 219 -5.09 10.28 12.62
C PRO A 219 -4.87 11.51 13.51
N SER A 220 -5.57 12.62 13.22
CA SER A 220 -5.51 13.82 14.06
C SER A 220 -6.24 13.61 15.38
N LYS A 221 -5.88 14.39 16.41
CA LYS A 221 -6.58 14.38 17.70
C LYS A 221 -8.08 14.62 17.52
N ASP A 222 -8.45 15.65 16.75
CA ASP A 222 -9.85 16.05 16.58
C ASP A 222 -10.65 14.96 15.86
N PHE A 223 -10.06 14.32 14.86
CA PHE A 223 -10.68 13.18 14.17
C PHE A 223 -10.86 11.97 15.09
N ILE A 224 -9.87 11.64 15.93
CA ILE A 224 -9.97 10.55 16.90
C ILE A 224 -11.14 10.79 17.85
N LEU A 225 -11.17 11.99 18.45
CA LEU A 225 -12.15 12.37 19.46
C LEU A 225 -13.55 12.59 18.87
N GLY A 226 -13.67 13.05 17.63
CA GLY A 226 -14.95 13.41 17.02
C GLY A 226 -15.60 12.32 16.16
N GLU A 227 -14.82 11.60 15.34
CA GLU A 227 -15.37 10.74 14.29
C GLU A 227 -14.91 9.29 14.42
N LEU A 228 -13.60 9.04 14.51
CA LEU A 228 -13.04 7.68 14.54
C LEU A 228 -13.49 6.89 15.77
N SER A 229 -13.62 7.56 16.92
CA SER A 229 -14.15 6.94 18.13
C SER A 229 -15.61 6.49 18.02
N ASN A 230 -16.33 6.91 16.98
CA ASN A 230 -17.70 6.47 16.71
C ASN A 230 -17.77 5.37 15.64
N ALA A 231 -16.63 4.89 15.14
CA ALA A 231 -16.60 3.83 14.13
C ALA A 231 -17.29 2.56 14.64
N PRO A 232 -18.41 2.13 14.04
CA PRO A 232 -19.27 1.08 14.61
C PRO A 232 -18.65 -0.31 14.52
N ARG A 233 -17.71 -0.51 13.58
CA ARG A 233 -17.14 -1.83 13.25
C ARG A 233 -15.66 -1.96 13.56
N LEU A 234 -15.00 -0.89 13.99
CA LEU A 234 -13.55 -0.88 14.21
C LEU A 234 -13.19 -1.79 15.39
N GLN A 235 -12.52 -2.90 15.10
CA GLN A 235 -12.13 -3.94 16.06
C GLN A 235 -10.65 -3.87 16.42
N PHE A 236 -9.80 -3.44 15.49
CA PHE A 236 -8.36 -3.39 15.66
C PHE A 236 -7.76 -2.05 15.20
N ILE A 237 -6.90 -1.48 16.05
CA ILE A 237 -6.08 -0.31 15.69
C ILE A 237 -4.64 -0.59 16.08
N ASN A 238 -3.73 -0.33 15.14
CA ASN A 238 -2.30 -0.39 15.36
C ASN A 238 -1.64 0.96 15.07
N LEU A 239 -0.95 1.50 16.09
CA LEU A 239 -0.33 2.82 16.10
C LEU A 239 1.21 2.69 16.17
N ASN A 240 1.85 2.19 15.11
CA ASN A 240 3.30 2.01 15.04
C ASN A 240 4.02 3.20 14.37
N GLY A 241 3.50 4.40 14.58
CA GLY A 241 4.09 5.62 14.01
C GLY A 241 5.28 6.11 14.82
N ASP A 242 6.41 6.39 14.14
CA ASP A 242 7.65 6.90 14.75
C ASP A 242 7.56 8.40 15.10
N THR A 243 6.57 9.12 14.57
CA THR A 243 6.49 10.59 14.67
C THR A 243 5.58 11.13 15.76
N ASP A 244 4.87 10.27 16.52
CA ASP A 244 4.05 10.71 17.67
C ASP A 244 4.93 11.00 18.91
N THR A 245 5.99 11.79 18.72
CA THR A 245 7.02 12.12 19.73
C THR A 245 6.42 12.85 20.94
N GLY A 246 5.35 13.62 20.75
CA GLY A 246 4.60 14.29 21.82
C GLY A 246 3.53 13.42 22.50
N GLY A 247 3.27 12.22 21.96
CA GLY A 247 2.21 11.33 22.42
C GLY A 247 0.80 11.88 22.16
N THR A 248 0.64 12.81 21.22
CA THR A 248 -0.64 13.47 20.91
C THR A 248 -1.67 12.44 20.45
N THR A 249 -1.29 11.55 19.54
CA THR A 249 -2.19 10.51 19.02
C THR A 249 -2.53 9.53 20.13
N ARG A 250 -1.54 9.03 20.88
CA ARG A 250 -1.78 8.12 22.02
C ARG A 250 -2.68 8.72 23.09
N LYS A 251 -2.45 9.99 23.47
CA LYS A 251 -3.29 10.73 24.43
C LYS A 251 -4.72 10.90 23.92
N ALA A 252 -4.89 11.21 22.63
CA ALA A 252 -6.21 11.33 22.03
C ALA A 252 -6.97 9.98 22.07
N PHE A 253 -6.30 8.86 21.80
CA PHE A 253 -6.90 7.53 21.97
C PHE A 253 -7.22 7.22 23.43
N ALA A 254 -6.33 7.53 24.38
CA ALA A 254 -6.57 7.34 25.80
C ALA A 254 -7.78 8.17 26.29
N GLU A 255 -7.88 9.43 25.84
CA GLU A 255 -9.02 10.31 26.12
C GLU A 255 -10.30 9.74 25.50
N ALA A 256 -10.27 9.36 24.22
CA ALA A 256 -11.43 8.78 23.53
C ALA A 256 -11.90 7.50 24.24
N LEU A 257 -11.01 6.58 24.59
CA LEU A 257 -11.36 5.34 25.30
C LEU A 257 -12.04 5.61 26.66
N ASN A 258 -11.70 6.70 27.33
CA ASN A 258 -12.35 7.08 28.58
C ASN A 258 -13.77 7.67 28.40
N ARG A 259 -14.18 8.02 27.18
CA ARG A 259 -15.53 8.50 26.89
C ARG A 259 -16.54 7.36 26.91
N GLU A 260 -17.71 7.64 27.45
CA GLU A 260 -18.84 6.73 27.40
C GLU A 260 -19.25 6.49 25.93
N HIS A 261 -19.61 5.25 25.58
CA HIS A 261 -20.04 4.83 24.24
C HIS A 261 -19.03 4.97 23.08
N SER A 262 -17.81 5.47 23.30
CA SER A 262 -16.78 5.44 22.25
C SER A 262 -16.33 4.01 21.93
N PHE A 263 -15.78 3.80 20.73
CA PHE A 263 -15.19 2.57 20.24
C PHE A 263 -16.02 1.32 20.57
N PRO A 264 -17.29 1.24 20.11
CA PRO A 264 -18.23 0.20 20.54
C PRO A 264 -17.75 -1.23 20.24
N SER A 265 -16.98 -1.39 19.16
CA SER A 265 -16.53 -2.70 18.67
C SER A 265 -15.03 -2.93 18.87
N LEU A 266 -14.28 -1.98 19.45
CA LEU A 266 -12.83 -2.12 19.58
C LEU A 266 -12.51 -3.25 20.55
N ARG A 267 -11.59 -4.12 20.16
CA ARG A 267 -11.16 -5.28 20.96
C ARG A 267 -9.66 -5.30 21.18
N ARG A 268 -8.89 -4.80 20.21
CA ARG A 268 -7.43 -4.83 20.26
C ARG A 268 -6.85 -3.49 19.84
N LEU A 269 -5.90 -3.02 20.62
CA LEU A 269 -5.13 -1.82 20.35
C LEU A 269 -3.63 -2.13 20.51
N SER A 270 -2.86 -1.84 19.48
CA SER A 270 -1.43 -2.10 19.41
C SER A 270 -0.65 -0.80 19.29
N TYR A 271 0.46 -0.68 20.02
CA TYR A 271 1.31 0.51 20.05
C TYR A 271 2.74 0.15 20.47
N PRO A 272 3.75 0.99 20.17
CA PRO A 272 5.10 0.77 20.65
C PRO A 272 5.19 1.02 22.16
N GLY A 273 5.92 0.15 22.88
CA GLY A 273 6.01 0.19 24.34
C GLY A 273 6.65 1.46 24.92
N GLU A 274 6.44 1.73 26.20
CA GLU A 274 6.80 2.99 26.88
C GLU A 274 8.23 3.47 26.60
N ARG A 275 9.18 2.53 26.54
CA ARG A 275 10.57 2.81 26.16
C ARG A 275 11.02 1.81 25.11
N GLY A 276 11.84 2.29 24.20
CA GLY A 276 12.54 1.45 23.25
C GLY A 276 13.95 1.95 23.04
N THR A 277 14.69 1.18 22.25
CA THR A 277 15.91 1.70 21.63
C THR A 277 15.75 1.71 20.12
N TYR A 278 16.61 2.32 19.35
CA TYR A 278 16.69 2.07 17.92
C TYR A 278 18.14 2.17 17.49
N LYS A 279 18.50 1.45 16.43
CA LYS A 279 19.90 1.32 16.01
C LYS A 279 20.12 2.08 14.72
N THR A 280 20.90 3.17 14.75
CA THR A 280 21.32 3.84 13.50
C THR A 280 22.75 3.47 13.11
N GLY A 281 23.09 3.53 11.82
CA GLY A 281 24.45 3.25 11.32
C GLY A 281 24.65 1.82 10.77
N ARG A 282 25.83 1.55 10.19
CA ARG A 282 26.15 0.28 9.49
C ARG A 282 27.48 -0.30 9.96
N GLY A 283 27.54 -1.63 10.04
CA GLY A 283 28.78 -2.35 10.37
C GLY A 283 29.27 -2.00 11.78
N ARG A 284 30.53 -1.57 11.91
CA ARG A 284 31.13 -1.20 13.21
C ARG A 284 30.62 0.12 13.79
N ASN A 285 29.82 0.90 13.05
CA ASN A 285 29.34 2.22 13.45
C ASN A 285 27.86 2.26 13.87
N VAL A 286 27.35 1.17 14.45
CA VAL A 286 25.96 1.13 14.96
C VAL A 286 25.87 1.89 16.28
N ARG A 287 24.99 2.89 16.35
CA ARG A 287 24.63 3.64 17.55
C ARG A 287 23.26 3.18 18.02
N VAL A 288 23.11 2.98 19.33
CA VAL A 288 21.84 2.67 19.97
C VAL A 288 21.31 3.97 20.57
N HIS A 289 20.09 4.35 20.22
CA HIS A 289 19.38 5.52 20.76
C HIS A 289 18.26 5.03 21.63
N GLU A 290 18.02 5.66 22.77
CA GLU A 290 16.83 5.39 23.59
C GLU A 290 15.72 6.38 23.22
N TYR A 291 14.48 5.93 23.31
CA TYR A 291 13.33 6.81 23.13
C TYR A 291 12.23 6.46 24.12
N GLU A 292 11.43 7.48 24.45
CA GLU A 292 10.26 7.37 25.32
C GLU A 292 9.00 7.65 24.50
N ASN A 293 8.01 6.79 24.68
CA ASN A 293 6.71 6.87 24.04
C ASN A 293 5.70 7.51 25.00
N VAL A 294 5.67 8.85 24.98
CA VAL A 294 4.76 9.66 25.80
C VAL A 294 3.30 9.22 25.60
N GLY A 295 2.55 9.08 26.69
CA GLY A 295 1.13 8.68 26.68
C GLY A 295 0.87 7.18 26.63
N ALA A 296 1.90 6.32 26.55
CA ALA A 296 1.73 4.86 26.52
C ALA A 296 0.99 4.32 27.77
N LYS A 297 1.39 4.76 28.97
CA LYS A 297 0.75 4.36 30.24
C LYS A 297 -0.72 4.80 30.35
N GLU A 298 -1.00 6.02 29.90
CA GLU A 298 -2.35 6.59 29.90
C GLU A 298 -3.26 5.78 28.97
N LEU A 299 -2.74 5.43 27.79
CA LEU A 299 -3.42 4.60 26.80
C LEU A 299 -3.67 3.18 27.32
N GLU A 300 -2.67 2.56 27.94
CA GLU A 300 -2.79 1.23 28.54
C GLU A 300 -3.86 1.19 29.64
N ALA A 301 -3.84 2.18 30.54
CA ALA A 301 -4.82 2.28 31.61
C ALA A 301 -6.24 2.50 31.06
N ALA A 302 -6.38 3.35 30.05
CA ALA A 302 -7.67 3.59 29.39
C ALA A 302 -8.19 2.35 28.66
N ALA A 303 -7.32 1.62 27.94
CA ALA A 303 -7.66 0.38 27.26
C ALA A 303 -8.10 -0.69 28.27
N LYS A 304 -7.35 -0.88 29.36
CA LYS A 304 -7.70 -1.80 30.44
C LYS A 304 -9.04 -1.48 31.08
N LYS A 305 -9.33 -0.20 31.35
CA LYS A 305 -10.62 0.25 31.90
C LYS A 305 -11.78 -0.05 30.94
N LYS A 306 -11.53 -0.07 29.63
CA LYS A 306 -12.51 -0.33 28.57
C LYS A 306 -12.58 -1.80 28.15
N ASP A 307 -11.84 -2.69 28.81
CA ASP A 307 -11.72 -4.11 28.42
C ASP A 307 -11.22 -4.29 26.96
N VAL A 308 -10.32 -3.41 26.52
CA VAL A 308 -9.62 -3.50 25.23
C VAL A 308 -8.24 -4.11 25.46
N TRP A 309 -7.90 -5.14 24.68
CA TRP A 309 -6.58 -5.78 24.73
C TRP A 309 -5.52 -4.81 24.18
N ALA A 310 -4.70 -4.28 25.09
CA ALA A 310 -3.54 -3.46 24.79
C ALA A 310 -2.32 -4.37 24.56
N GLU A 311 -1.72 -4.29 23.38
CA GLU A 311 -0.54 -5.08 23.03
C GLU A 311 0.64 -4.19 22.64
N LEU A 312 1.80 -4.52 23.23
CA LEU A 312 3.06 -3.92 22.85
C LEU A 312 3.59 -4.59 21.59
N VAL A 313 3.82 -3.80 20.55
CA VAL A 313 4.44 -4.31 19.32
C VAL A 313 5.96 -4.24 19.46
N SER A 314 6.63 -5.39 19.33
CA SER A 314 8.09 -5.46 19.22
C SER A 314 8.56 -4.80 17.92
N ARG A 315 9.78 -4.25 17.95
CA ARG A 315 10.39 -3.42 16.89
C ARG A 315 10.62 -4.11 15.53
N ASP A 316 10.02 -5.27 15.28
CA ASP A 316 10.14 -6.01 14.01
C ASP A 316 9.61 -5.24 12.79
N LEU A 317 8.90 -4.13 13.04
CA LEU A 317 8.41 -3.19 12.05
C LEU A 317 9.41 -2.10 11.65
N GLU A 318 10.44 -1.85 12.47
CA GLU A 318 11.56 -0.97 12.11
C GLU A 318 12.22 -1.48 10.83
N TYR A 319 12.22 -2.77 10.52
CA TYR A 319 12.93 -3.27 9.33
C TYR A 319 12.29 -2.86 8.00
N LYS A 320 10.95 -2.76 7.95
CA LYS A 320 10.23 -2.28 6.75
C LYS A 320 10.45 -0.79 6.54
N VAL A 321 10.49 -0.01 7.63
CA VAL A 321 10.62 1.44 7.61
C VAL A 321 12.09 1.91 7.60
N GLU A 322 12.99 1.43 8.46
CA GLU A 322 14.44 1.74 8.44
C GLU A 322 15.11 1.29 7.14
N GLY A 323 14.75 0.10 6.61
CA GLY A 323 15.24 -0.36 5.32
C GLY A 323 14.86 0.63 4.21
N ALA A 324 13.68 1.25 4.29
CA ALA A 324 13.22 2.27 3.37
C ALA A 324 13.81 3.65 3.66
N GLN A 325 13.88 4.08 4.93
CA GLN A 325 14.45 5.36 5.40
C GLN A 325 15.95 5.46 5.08
N ARG A 326 16.74 4.38 5.25
CA ARG A 326 18.17 4.40 4.91
C ARG A 326 18.42 4.45 3.39
N ARG A 327 17.46 4.04 2.57
CA ARG A 327 17.59 4.02 1.11
C ARG A 327 16.97 5.24 0.43
N ALA A 328 15.84 5.73 0.93
CA ALA A 328 15.18 6.96 0.48
C ALA A 328 15.76 8.23 1.14
N GLY A 329 16.11 8.18 2.43
CA GLY A 329 16.59 9.32 3.20
C GLY A 329 17.98 9.84 2.79
N PHE A 330 18.89 8.97 2.33
CA PHE A 330 20.17 9.42 1.78
C PHE A 330 20.05 10.04 0.37
N ALA A 331 19.02 9.68 -0.40
CA ALA A 331 18.76 10.28 -1.70
C ALA A 331 18.05 11.64 -1.60
N ALA A 332 17.16 11.81 -0.61
CA ALA A 332 16.42 13.05 -0.35
C ALA A 332 17.25 14.10 0.42
N MET A 333 17.97 13.72 1.48
CA MET A 333 18.76 14.70 2.27
C MET A 333 20.04 15.17 1.57
N GLY A 334 20.53 14.44 0.57
CA GLY A 334 21.72 14.82 -0.21
C GLY A 334 21.45 15.79 -1.38
N ARG A 335 20.18 16.11 -1.67
CA ARG A 335 19.82 16.91 -2.85
C ARG A 335 18.78 17.98 -2.53
N ARG A 336 19.32 19.12 -2.08
CA ARG A 336 18.74 20.48 -2.06
C ARG A 336 17.76 20.78 -0.92
N GLY A 337 18.06 21.90 -0.26
CA GLY A 337 17.11 22.63 0.56
C GLY A 337 15.86 23.03 -0.22
N TYR A 338 14.84 23.42 0.55
CA TYR A 338 13.41 23.35 0.25
C TYR A 338 12.87 21.94 0.40
N TRP A 339 12.27 21.67 1.57
CA TRP A 339 10.86 21.33 1.77
C TRP A 339 10.56 21.41 3.26
#